data_AF-A0A4P7XID8-F1
#
_entry.id   AF-A0A4P7XID8-F1
#
_cell.length_a   1.000
_cell.length_b   1.000
_cell.length_c   1.000
_cell.angle_alpha   90.00
_cell.angle_beta   90.00
_cell.angle_gamma   90.00
#
_symmetry.space_group_name_H-M   'P 1'
#
loop_
_entity.id
_entity.type
_entity.pdbx_description
1 polymer ?
#
loop_
_entity_poly.entity_id
_entity_poly.type
_entity_poly.pdbx_seq_one_letter_code
_entity_poly.pdbx_strand_id
1 'polypeptide(L)'
;MPSIQKHQNPFSHKTRWQLNSSRLAGFPAYVVKLAFTASIISATVPGCATFASPQNLPEISGVERVGGPHEEFLIRGSKFSAADHEWIVKDSGAEIYLYENGEIGSVSPDKLWEKGGSPWAKPLERVQDEVGRQADYQAKGKSFNSFLKPLDDKGSTQLFVSWQLKLSESPGHSKGSNKFIRVWDDTSGKGTRVSWTQMHLTYSGSKKPSWGGWPGKKDEWNQMSLWVDGNKGAIQARVNDTLSHDIHDFIKADTPEGLNVALLGFDPNRSTPYKDMKVEIDELYVSSTPARVVISDESTWAQAQNRQSIQIPILWRESGIRFVYQPAEYLEDKRFLYVVNKHGEANRNGFPFDGEVNSGAEPESKKRTPG
;
A
#
# COMPACT_ATOMS: atom_id res chain seq x y z
N MET A 1 3.78 17.18 53.62
CA MET A 1 2.66 17.40 52.69
C MET A 1 2.57 18.88 52.37
N PRO A 2 2.82 19.32 51.13
CA PRO A 2 2.48 20.68 50.71
C PRO A 2 1.28 20.67 49.77
N SER A 3 0.37 21.63 50.01
CA SER A 3 -0.86 21.88 49.29
C SER A 3 -0.59 22.53 47.92
N ILE A 4 -1.24 22.00 46.88
CA ILE A 4 -1.22 22.59 45.54
C ILE A 4 -2.44 23.51 45.41
N GLN A 5 -2.20 24.82 45.30
CA GLN A 5 -3.19 25.82 44.94
C GLN A 5 -3.59 25.64 43.47
N LYS A 6 -4.91 25.55 43.23
CA LYS A 6 -5.51 25.57 41.88
C LYS A 6 -5.59 27.01 41.39
N HIS A 7 -4.90 27.32 40.29
CA HIS A 7 -5.14 28.52 39.50
C HIS A 7 -6.43 28.39 38.69
N GLN A 8 -7.35 29.34 38.92
CA GLN A 8 -8.53 29.56 38.07
C GLN A 8 -8.13 30.42 36.87
N ASN A 9 -8.66 30.06 35.70
CA ASN A 9 -8.38 30.70 34.41
C ASN A 9 -9.65 31.45 33.96
N PRO A 10 -9.65 32.79 33.77
CA PRO A 10 -10.85 33.54 33.42
C PRO A 10 -10.77 34.05 31.98
N PHE A 11 -11.27 33.29 31.00
CA PHE A 11 -11.62 33.86 29.69
C PHE A 11 -12.79 33.10 29.07
N SER A 12 -13.99 33.67 29.16
CA SER A 12 -15.14 33.28 28.33
C SER A 12 -15.69 34.52 27.63
N HIS A 13 -15.32 34.72 26.36
CA HIS A 13 -16.05 35.61 25.47
C HIS A 13 -16.92 34.78 24.54
N LYS A 14 -18.24 34.79 24.79
CA LYS A 14 -19.26 34.33 23.86
C LYS A 14 -19.58 35.46 22.89
N THR A 15 -19.20 35.33 21.63
CA THR A 15 -19.70 36.20 20.55
C THR A 15 -20.85 35.48 19.84
N ARG A 16 -22.07 36.00 20.02
CA ARG A 16 -23.31 35.49 19.44
C ARG A 16 -23.54 36.18 18.10
N TRP A 17 -23.42 35.46 16.99
CA TRP A 17 -23.84 35.95 15.68
C TRP A 17 -25.34 35.69 15.50
N GLN A 18 -26.13 36.75 15.44
CA GLN A 18 -27.52 36.70 14.97
C GLN A 18 -27.52 36.84 13.45
N LEU A 19 -28.09 35.86 12.75
CA LEU A 19 -28.43 35.96 11.33
C LEU A 19 -29.83 36.55 11.20
N ASN A 20 -29.91 37.76 10.64
CA ASN A 20 -31.15 38.36 10.16
C ASN A 20 -31.59 37.68 8.87
N SER A 21 -32.77 37.05 8.88
CA SER A 21 -33.48 36.63 7.69
C SER A 21 -34.58 37.64 7.37
N SER A 22 -34.39 38.41 6.29
CA SER A 22 -35.46 39.22 5.72
C SER A 22 -35.33 39.36 4.21
N ARG A 23 -36.36 38.86 3.53
CA ARG A 23 -36.97 39.35 2.28
C ARG A 23 -36.08 39.46 1.04
N LEU A 24 -36.32 38.55 0.09
CA LEU A 24 -36.15 38.85 -1.33
C LEU A 24 -37.49 38.67 -2.03
N ALA A 25 -38.06 39.80 -2.47
CA ALA A 25 -39.18 39.88 -3.38
C ALA A 25 -38.66 40.29 -4.77
N GLY A 26 -39.15 39.60 -5.80
CA GLY A 26 -39.40 40.09 -7.15
C GLY A 26 -38.25 40.74 -7.94
N PHE A 27 -37.71 40.00 -8.90
CA PHE A 27 -37.13 40.61 -10.12
C PHE A 27 -37.69 39.91 -11.37
N PRO A 28 -37.98 40.67 -12.44
CA PRO A 28 -38.57 40.14 -13.68
C PRO A 28 -37.53 39.38 -14.52
N ALA A 29 -38.01 38.34 -15.20
CA ALA A 29 -37.21 37.54 -16.12
C ALA A 29 -36.81 38.36 -17.36
N TYR A 30 -35.51 38.63 -17.51
CA TYR A 30 -34.93 39.06 -18.78
C TYR A 30 -34.51 37.82 -19.57
N VAL A 31 -35.19 37.58 -20.70
CA VAL A 31 -34.77 36.59 -21.69
C VAL A 31 -33.64 37.19 -22.52
N VAL A 32 -32.39 36.85 -22.18
CA VAL A 32 -31.22 37.14 -23.01
C VAL A 32 -31.03 35.98 -23.98
N LYS A 33 -31.34 36.19 -25.26
CA LYS A 33 -30.93 35.29 -26.35
C LYS A 33 -29.44 35.51 -26.63
N LEU A 34 -28.59 34.68 -26.03
CA LEU A 34 -27.18 34.56 -26.39
C LEU A 34 -27.05 33.63 -27.60
N ALA A 35 -26.72 34.21 -28.76
CA ALA A 35 -26.26 33.46 -29.91
C ALA A 35 -24.82 32.98 -29.65
N PHE A 36 -24.66 31.67 -29.41
CA PHE A 36 -23.35 31.04 -29.35
C PHE A 36 -22.86 30.74 -30.78
N THR A 37 -21.96 31.57 -31.29
CA THR A 37 -21.08 31.19 -32.40
C THR A 37 -19.99 30.25 -31.86
N ALA A 38 -20.10 28.96 -32.17
CA ALA A 38 -19.06 27.98 -31.85
C ALA A 38 -17.81 28.26 -32.71
N SER A 39 -16.83 28.97 -32.15
CA SER A 39 -15.47 28.96 -32.66
C SER A 39 -14.76 27.73 -32.08
N ILE A 40 -14.47 26.75 -32.93
CA ILE A 40 -13.61 25.62 -32.59
C ILE A 40 -12.18 26.15 -32.50
N ILE A 41 -11.78 26.58 -31.31
CA ILE A 41 -10.37 26.82 -31.00
C ILE A 41 -9.75 25.45 -30.76
N SER A 42 -9.04 24.95 -31.77
CA SER A 42 -8.21 23.75 -31.63
C SER A 42 -7.00 24.09 -30.76
N ALA A 43 -7.18 24.01 -29.43
CA ALA A 43 -6.10 24.11 -28.48
C ALA A 43 -5.21 22.87 -28.63
N THR A 44 -4.04 23.02 -29.25
CA THR A 44 -2.95 22.05 -29.14
C THR A 44 -2.54 21.97 -27.68
N VAL A 45 -3.01 20.94 -26.97
CA VAL A 45 -2.56 20.60 -25.62
C VAL A 45 -1.13 20.08 -25.73
N PRO A 46 -0.11 20.79 -25.23
CA PRO A 46 1.26 20.31 -25.25
C PRO A 46 1.41 19.15 -24.25
N GLY A 47 1.99 18.04 -24.69
CA GLY A 47 2.52 17.01 -23.80
C GLY A 47 1.54 15.93 -23.38
N CYS A 48 0.88 15.26 -24.34
CA CYS A 48 0.39 13.92 -24.07
C CYS A 48 1.62 13.02 -23.94
N ALA A 49 1.98 12.64 -22.70
CA ALA A 49 3.03 11.67 -22.45
C ALA A 49 2.78 10.44 -23.32
N THR A 50 3.72 10.12 -24.20
CA THR A 50 3.70 8.87 -24.94
C THR A 50 3.69 7.74 -23.91
N PHE A 51 2.55 7.05 -23.77
CA PHE A 51 2.48 5.84 -22.97
C PHE A 51 3.62 4.94 -23.42
N ALA A 52 4.47 4.53 -22.47
CA ALA A 52 5.58 3.63 -22.73
C ALA A 52 5.07 2.47 -23.60
N SER A 53 5.81 2.15 -24.66
CA SER A 53 5.44 1.09 -25.59
C SER A 53 5.12 -0.17 -24.79
N PRO A 54 3.95 -0.83 -24.99
CA PRO A 54 3.49 -1.98 -24.21
C PRO A 54 4.39 -3.23 -24.33
N GLN A 55 5.56 -3.12 -24.96
CA GLN A 55 6.45 -4.23 -25.30
C GLN A 55 7.28 -4.77 -24.12
N ASN A 56 7.28 -4.13 -22.94
CA ASN A 56 8.14 -4.52 -21.81
C ASN A 56 7.41 -5.12 -20.61
N LEU A 57 6.11 -5.45 -20.72
CA LEU A 57 5.39 -6.07 -19.62
C LEU A 57 5.88 -7.52 -19.37
N PRO A 58 5.92 -7.98 -18.10
CA PRO A 58 6.14 -9.38 -17.77
C PRO A 58 5.25 -10.33 -18.57
N GLU A 59 5.79 -11.47 -18.96
CA GLU A 59 5.06 -12.53 -19.66
C GLU A 59 5.32 -13.87 -19.00
N ILE A 60 4.28 -14.55 -18.54
CA ILE A 60 4.37 -15.87 -17.90
C ILE A 60 4.10 -16.95 -18.95
N SER A 61 5.04 -17.87 -19.11
CA SER A 61 4.92 -18.99 -20.05
C SER A 61 4.56 -20.32 -19.38
N GLY A 62 4.70 -20.41 -18.06
CA GLY A 62 4.35 -21.60 -17.30
C GLY A 62 4.58 -21.44 -15.81
N VAL A 63 3.91 -22.27 -15.01
CA VAL A 63 4.08 -22.36 -13.56
C VAL A 63 4.11 -23.83 -13.20
N GLU A 64 5.12 -24.26 -12.45
CA GLU A 64 5.26 -25.65 -11.99
C GLU A 64 5.58 -25.69 -10.49
N ARG A 65 5.04 -26.68 -9.77
CA ARG A 65 5.43 -26.92 -8.37
C ARG A 65 6.81 -27.57 -8.36
N VAL A 66 7.73 -27.02 -7.57
CA VAL A 66 9.11 -27.53 -7.49
C VAL A 66 9.37 -28.37 -6.25
N GLY A 67 8.43 -28.39 -5.30
CA GLY A 67 8.58 -29.06 -4.01
C GLY A 67 9.50 -28.28 -3.06
N GLY A 68 9.45 -28.61 -1.77
CA GLY A 68 10.19 -27.90 -0.73
C GLY A 68 9.53 -28.08 0.64
N PRO A 69 10.15 -27.57 1.71
CA PRO A 69 9.53 -27.52 3.04
C PRO A 69 8.31 -26.60 3.07
N HIS A 70 8.23 -25.67 2.12
CA HIS A 70 7.09 -24.80 1.88
C HIS A 70 6.46 -25.14 0.52
N GLU A 71 5.20 -24.77 0.28
CA GLU A 71 4.55 -24.98 -1.01
C GLU A 71 5.16 -24.09 -2.09
N GLU A 72 6.26 -24.54 -2.69
CA GLU A 72 7.06 -23.76 -3.62
C GLU A 72 6.70 -24.02 -5.08
N PHE A 73 6.70 -22.93 -5.85
CA PHE A 73 6.42 -22.92 -7.28
C PHE A 73 7.50 -22.16 -8.04
N LEU A 74 7.73 -22.56 -9.29
CA LEU A 74 8.59 -21.89 -10.27
C LEU A 74 7.73 -21.34 -11.40
N ILE A 75 7.75 -20.02 -11.54
CA ILE A 75 7.21 -19.29 -12.69
C ILE A 75 8.31 -19.23 -13.75
N ARG A 76 7.99 -19.61 -14.98
CA ARG A 76 8.84 -19.41 -16.16
C ARG A 76 8.26 -18.31 -17.03
N GLY A 77 9.11 -17.54 -17.68
CA GLY A 77 8.65 -16.46 -18.54
C GLY A 77 9.75 -15.54 -19.03
N SER A 78 9.38 -14.29 -19.29
CA SER A 78 10.32 -13.26 -19.74
C SER A 78 9.95 -11.88 -19.19
N LYS A 79 10.90 -10.93 -19.28
CA LYS A 79 10.72 -9.52 -18.90
C LYS A 79 10.37 -9.32 -17.42
N PHE A 80 10.72 -10.28 -16.55
CA PHE A 80 10.51 -10.16 -15.11
C PHE A 80 11.40 -9.09 -14.46
N SER A 81 12.48 -8.67 -15.15
CA SER A 81 13.58 -7.86 -14.63
C SER A 81 14.24 -8.51 -13.42
N ALA A 82 15.56 -8.74 -13.45
CA ALA A 82 16.25 -9.23 -12.26
C ALA A 82 16.02 -8.28 -11.08
N ALA A 83 15.62 -8.85 -9.94
CA ALA A 83 15.37 -8.14 -8.70
C ALA A 83 16.04 -8.92 -7.57
N ASP A 84 16.62 -8.21 -6.62
CA ASP A 84 17.19 -8.80 -5.42
C ASP A 84 16.30 -8.46 -4.24
N HIS A 85 15.80 -9.48 -3.56
CA HIS A 85 15.01 -9.33 -2.35
C HIS A 85 15.97 -9.54 -1.18
N GLU A 86 16.66 -8.49 -0.74
CA GLU A 86 17.55 -8.61 0.43
C GLU A 86 16.80 -9.14 1.66
N TRP A 87 15.56 -8.68 1.84
CA TRP A 87 14.67 -9.11 2.89
C TRP A 87 13.19 -8.92 2.49
N ILE A 88 12.32 -9.71 3.12
CA ILE A 88 10.86 -9.57 3.04
C ILE A 88 10.27 -9.82 4.43
N VAL A 89 9.34 -8.97 4.85
CA VAL A 89 8.42 -9.23 5.96
C VAL A 89 7.03 -9.39 5.39
N LYS A 90 6.39 -10.54 5.58
CA LYS A 90 4.99 -10.76 5.23
C LYS A 90 4.21 -11.17 6.46
N ASP A 91 3.17 -10.43 6.79
CA ASP A 91 2.18 -10.82 7.77
C ASP A 91 0.88 -11.19 7.05
N SER A 92 0.56 -12.48 7.10
CA SER A 92 -0.67 -13.07 6.53
C SER A 92 -1.73 -13.29 7.60
N GLY A 93 -1.46 -12.81 8.82
CA GLY A 93 -2.34 -13.02 9.94
C GLY A 93 -2.17 -14.33 10.68
N ALA A 94 -2.16 -15.45 9.94
CA ALA A 94 -1.87 -16.77 10.47
C ALA A 94 -0.41 -16.87 10.94
N GLU A 95 0.52 -16.37 10.11
CA GLU A 95 1.95 -16.38 10.39
C GLU A 95 2.60 -15.10 9.86
N ILE A 96 3.68 -14.70 10.53
CA ILE A 96 4.57 -13.64 10.06
C ILE A 96 5.84 -14.31 9.54
N TYR A 97 6.09 -14.17 8.26
CA TYR A 97 7.28 -14.67 7.59
C TYR A 97 8.34 -13.57 7.50
N LEU A 98 9.58 -13.99 7.72
CA LEU A 98 10.78 -13.21 7.43
C LEU A 98 11.60 -13.99 6.41
N TYR A 99 11.75 -13.45 5.21
CA TYR A 99 12.74 -13.92 4.26
C TYR A 99 14.00 -13.07 4.39
N GLU A 100 15.15 -13.70 4.54
CA GLU A 100 16.44 -13.04 4.57
C GLU A 100 17.53 -14.03 4.15
N ASN A 101 18.51 -13.58 3.36
CA ASN A 101 19.66 -14.39 2.93
C ASN A 101 19.29 -15.73 2.28
N GLY A 102 18.18 -15.78 1.54
CA GLY A 102 17.72 -17.00 0.87
C GLY A 102 16.94 -17.97 1.75
N GLU A 103 16.72 -17.65 3.03
CA GLU A 103 16.00 -18.49 3.98
C GLU A 103 14.68 -17.84 4.39
N ILE A 104 13.66 -18.67 4.65
CA ILE A 104 12.38 -18.24 5.21
C ILE A 104 12.31 -18.71 6.65
N GLY A 105 12.17 -17.76 7.56
CA GLY A 105 11.86 -17.98 8.96
C GLY A 105 10.51 -17.38 9.34
N SER A 106 10.16 -17.53 10.61
CA SER A 106 8.97 -16.91 11.19
C SER A 106 9.30 -15.98 12.36
N VAL A 107 8.47 -14.96 12.54
CA VAL A 107 8.63 -13.96 13.60
C VAL A 107 7.40 -14.01 14.50
N SER A 108 7.61 -14.03 15.82
CA SER A 108 6.46 -13.95 16.74
C SER A 108 5.82 -12.55 16.67
N PRO A 109 4.48 -12.43 16.78
CA PRO A 109 3.81 -11.14 16.71
C PRO A 109 4.34 -10.07 17.67
N ASP A 110 4.78 -10.44 18.88
CA ASP A 110 5.33 -9.52 19.87
C ASP A 110 6.74 -9.01 19.54
N LYS A 111 7.38 -9.59 18.51
CA LYS A 111 8.68 -9.20 17.96
C LYS A 111 8.57 -8.44 16.64
N LEU A 112 7.38 -8.34 16.03
CA LEU A 112 7.22 -7.64 14.75
C LEU A 112 7.35 -6.13 14.90
N TRP A 113 6.69 -5.56 15.91
CA TRP A 113 6.62 -4.12 16.14
C TRP A 113 7.43 -3.72 17.39
N GLU A 114 7.89 -2.48 17.42
CA GLU A 114 8.49 -1.91 18.61
C GLU A 114 7.48 -1.87 19.77
N LYS A 115 7.92 -2.30 20.96
CA LYS A 115 7.05 -2.32 22.14
C LYS A 115 6.95 -0.88 22.68
N GLY A 116 5.73 -0.43 22.97
CA GLY A 116 5.52 0.87 23.64
C GLY A 116 4.50 1.77 22.96
N GLY A 117 4.10 1.47 21.72
CA GLY A 117 3.14 2.29 20.98
C GLY A 117 3.54 3.77 20.98
N SER A 118 2.56 4.65 20.80
CA SER A 118 2.72 6.07 21.10
C SER A 118 1.98 6.38 22.39
N PRO A 119 2.49 7.25 23.28
CA PRO A 119 1.71 7.75 24.42
C PRO A 119 0.36 8.38 24.02
N TRP A 120 0.19 8.68 22.73
CA TRP A 120 -0.95 9.37 22.16
C TRP A 120 -1.86 8.48 21.30
N ALA A 121 -1.55 7.20 21.13
CA ALA A 121 -2.31 6.28 20.29
C ALA A 121 -2.29 4.86 20.85
N LYS A 122 -3.40 4.14 20.70
CA LYS A 122 -3.41 2.70 20.97
C LYS A 122 -2.72 1.96 19.82
N PRO A 123 -1.96 0.88 20.07
CA PRO A 123 -1.50 0.03 18.98
C PRO A 123 -2.68 -0.57 18.22
N LEU A 124 -2.42 -1.04 17.00
CA LEU A 124 -3.37 -1.89 16.29
C LEU A 124 -3.42 -3.24 17.02
N GLU A 125 -4.62 -3.76 17.26
CA GLU A 125 -4.81 -5.04 17.92
C GLU A 125 -4.78 -6.14 16.85
N ARG A 126 -3.86 -7.11 17.00
CA ARG A 126 -3.84 -8.28 16.11
C ARG A 126 -5.01 -9.19 16.48
N VAL A 127 -5.79 -9.61 15.48
CA VAL A 127 -6.88 -10.56 15.67
C VAL A 127 -6.34 -11.97 15.40
N GLN A 128 -6.37 -12.84 16.41
CA GLN A 128 -5.99 -14.25 16.29
C GLN A 128 -7.23 -15.12 16.47
N ASP A 129 -7.32 -16.20 15.68
CA ASP A 129 -8.16 -17.37 15.98
C ASP A 129 -9.69 -17.20 15.94
N GLU A 130 -10.23 -16.19 15.25
CA GLU A 130 -11.68 -16.10 15.04
C GLU A 130 -12.10 -16.81 13.74
N VAL A 131 -12.97 -17.82 13.87
CA VAL A 131 -13.70 -18.40 12.72
C VAL A 131 -14.46 -17.26 12.04
N GLY A 132 -14.09 -16.93 10.80
CA GLY A 132 -14.64 -15.78 10.07
C GLY A 132 -13.88 -14.47 10.29
N ARG A 133 -12.58 -14.54 10.62
CA ARG A 133 -11.62 -13.43 10.67
C ARG A 133 -11.89 -12.42 9.55
N GLN A 134 -12.12 -11.16 9.94
CA GLN A 134 -12.35 -10.08 8.97
C GLN A 134 -11.06 -9.37 8.56
N ALA A 135 -10.04 -9.31 9.43
CA ALA A 135 -8.79 -8.59 9.20
C ALA A 135 -7.67 -9.07 10.13
N ASP A 136 -6.41 -8.88 9.75
CA ASP A 136 -5.25 -9.15 10.59
C ASP A 136 -5.10 -8.25 11.79
N TYR A 137 -5.44 -6.99 11.59
CA TYR A 137 -5.32 -5.94 12.58
C TYR A 137 -6.61 -5.13 12.62
N GLN A 138 -7.07 -4.83 13.83
CA GLN A 138 -8.25 -4.00 14.04
C GLN A 138 -8.00 -2.94 15.10
N ALA A 139 -8.67 -1.79 14.96
CA ALA A 139 -8.70 -0.76 15.98
C ALA A 139 -9.88 0.19 15.81
N LYS A 140 -10.02 1.13 16.75
CA LYS A 140 -10.95 2.26 16.68
C LYS A 140 -10.24 3.59 16.94
N GLY A 141 -10.47 4.56 16.08
CA GLY A 141 -9.91 5.90 16.13
C GLY A 141 -8.42 5.95 15.88
N LYS A 142 -7.70 6.74 16.67
CA LYS A 142 -6.26 6.96 16.51
C LYS A 142 -5.49 5.72 16.98
N SER A 143 -5.02 4.93 16.03
CA SER A 143 -4.35 3.68 16.27
C SER A 143 -3.31 3.34 15.22
N PHE A 144 -2.10 2.97 15.65
CA PHE A 144 -1.02 2.57 14.75
C PHE A 144 0.03 1.76 15.48
N ASN A 145 0.76 0.93 14.74
CA ASN A 145 1.98 0.30 15.22
C ASN A 145 3.20 1.14 14.85
N SER A 146 4.25 1.03 15.67
CA SER A 146 5.52 1.77 15.55
C SER A 146 6.63 0.79 15.15
N PHE A 147 7.65 1.30 14.44
CA PHE A 147 8.91 0.65 14.02
C PHE A 147 8.87 -0.87 13.79
N LEU A 148 9.07 -1.28 12.54
CA LEU A 148 9.13 -2.68 12.16
C LEU A 148 10.50 -3.26 12.53
N LYS A 149 10.57 -3.99 13.65
CA LYS A 149 11.81 -4.50 14.23
C LYS A 149 12.65 -5.38 13.29
N PRO A 150 12.08 -6.24 12.45
CA PRO A 150 12.88 -7.01 11.49
C PRO A 150 13.71 -6.14 10.52
N LEU A 151 13.42 -4.84 10.41
CA LEU A 151 14.17 -3.90 9.58
C LEU A 151 15.23 -3.09 10.34
N ASP A 152 15.34 -3.30 11.65
CA ASP A 152 16.39 -2.67 12.44
C ASP A 152 17.76 -3.09 11.89
N ASP A 153 18.66 -2.12 11.77
CA ASP A 153 20.05 -2.29 11.29
C ASP A 153 20.22 -2.83 9.85
N LYS A 154 19.17 -2.87 9.03
CA LYS A 154 19.29 -3.34 7.63
C LYS A 154 20.02 -2.37 6.70
N GLY A 155 20.19 -1.11 7.08
CA GLY A 155 20.90 -0.09 6.29
C GLY A 155 20.29 0.20 4.91
N SER A 156 19.10 -0.33 4.59
CA SER A 156 18.53 -0.25 3.25
C SER A 156 18.11 1.18 2.89
N THR A 157 18.47 1.61 1.68
CA THR A 157 18.04 2.90 1.13
C THR A 157 16.73 2.79 0.35
N GLN A 158 16.15 1.60 0.31
CA GLN A 158 14.96 1.26 -0.47
C GLN A 158 13.92 0.57 0.43
N LEU A 159 12.64 0.92 0.25
CA LEU A 159 11.55 0.36 1.04
C LEU A 159 10.26 0.33 0.21
N PHE A 160 9.76 -0.88 0.00
CA PHE A 160 8.40 -1.12 -0.49
C PHE A 160 7.52 -1.61 0.66
N VAL A 161 6.36 -1.00 0.80
CA VAL A 161 5.33 -1.38 1.80
C VAL A 161 4.00 -1.51 1.07
N SER A 162 3.30 -2.61 1.29
CA SER A 162 1.96 -2.89 0.76
C SER A 162 1.08 -3.44 1.86
N TRP A 163 -0.17 -2.98 1.97
CA TRP A 163 -1.13 -3.52 2.92
C TRP A 163 -2.55 -3.24 2.43
N GLN A 164 -3.51 -4.06 2.85
CA GLN A 164 -4.93 -3.79 2.67
C GLN A 164 -5.42 -2.90 3.81
N LEU A 165 -6.22 -1.88 3.48
CA LEU A 165 -6.79 -0.94 4.45
C LEU A 165 -8.28 -0.77 4.22
N LYS A 166 -9.06 -0.96 5.28
CA LYS A 166 -10.49 -0.65 5.30
C LYS A 166 -10.81 0.28 6.46
N LEU A 167 -11.50 1.37 6.12
CA LEU A 167 -11.90 2.42 7.06
C LEU A 167 -13.42 2.54 7.03
N SER A 168 -14.08 2.52 8.19
CA SER A 168 -15.54 2.70 8.27
C SER A 168 -16.03 4.12 7.93
N GLU A 169 -15.12 5.09 7.85
CA GLU A 169 -15.41 6.48 7.53
C GLU A 169 -14.38 7.01 6.53
N SER A 170 -14.73 8.06 5.79
CA SER A 170 -13.73 8.73 4.95
C SER A 170 -12.67 9.38 5.84
N PRO A 171 -11.37 9.16 5.61
CA PRO A 171 -10.33 9.79 6.41
C PRO A 171 -10.30 11.31 6.20
N GLY A 172 -10.96 11.87 5.18
CA GLY A 172 -11.02 13.30 4.90
C GLY A 172 -12.14 14.08 5.61
N HIS A 173 -13.08 13.40 6.28
CA HIS A 173 -14.35 14.03 6.68
C HIS A 173 -14.23 15.12 7.78
N SER A 174 -13.17 15.12 8.59
CA SER A 174 -13.02 16.00 9.77
C SER A 174 -11.83 16.96 9.73
N LYS A 175 -11.29 17.22 8.53
CA LYS A 175 -10.09 18.05 8.28
C LYS A 175 -8.84 17.52 9.01
N GLY A 176 -7.74 18.24 8.87
CA GLY A 176 -6.45 17.87 9.45
C GLY A 176 -5.67 16.92 8.54
N SER A 177 -4.43 16.64 8.90
CA SER A 177 -3.56 15.72 8.16
C SER A 177 -3.57 14.39 8.93
N ASN A 178 -4.15 13.34 8.34
CA ASN A 178 -4.37 12.04 8.95
C ASN A 178 -3.47 11.02 8.27
N LYS A 179 -2.49 10.52 9.01
CA LYS A 179 -1.38 9.76 8.45
C LYS A 179 -1.78 8.29 8.36
N PHE A 180 -1.46 7.66 7.22
CA PHE A 180 -1.58 6.22 7.04
C PHE A 180 -0.26 5.51 7.37
N ILE A 181 0.84 6.14 6.98
CA ILE A 181 2.18 5.60 7.13
C ILE A 181 3.21 6.72 7.34
N ARG A 182 4.27 6.40 8.08
CA ARG A 182 5.53 7.14 8.09
C ARG A 182 6.70 6.20 7.83
N VAL A 183 7.69 6.72 7.12
CA VAL A 183 8.98 6.03 6.88
C VAL A 183 10.10 6.92 7.36
N TRP A 184 10.84 6.46 8.37
CA TRP A 184 12.00 7.14 8.95
C TRP A 184 13.22 6.23 8.89
N ASP A 185 14.42 6.78 9.01
CA ASP A 185 15.67 6.04 9.20
C ASP A 185 15.95 5.77 10.68
N ASP A 186 15.59 6.68 11.59
CA ASP A 186 15.77 6.52 13.03
C ASP A 186 14.51 6.82 13.88
N THR A 187 14.45 6.27 15.09
CA THR A 187 13.32 6.42 16.03
C THR A 187 13.18 7.82 16.62
N SER A 188 14.24 8.64 16.58
CA SER A 188 14.20 10.03 17.03
C SER A 188 13.44 10.94 16.05
N GLY A 189 13.22 10.46 14.81
CA GLY A 189 12.62 11.22 13.74
C GLY A 189 13.50 12.38 13.28
N LYS A 190 14.81 12.31 13.53
CA LYS A 190 15.80 13.15 12.84
C LYS A 190 16.09 12.50 11.47
N GLY A 191 16.80 13.20 10.59
CA GLY A 191 17.12 12.63 9.27
C GLY A 191 15.93 12.47 8.32
N THR A 192 15.77 11.27 7.79
CA THR A 192 14.77 10.93 6.77
C THR A 192 13.39 10.88 7.38
N ARG A 193 12.45 11.61 6.79
CA ARG A 193 11.04 11.54 7.18
C ARG A 193 10.20 11.52 5.93
N VAL A 194 9.42 10.49 5.73
CA VAL A 194 8.30 10.48 4.77
C VAL A 194 7.02 10.31 5.57
N SER A 195 5.98 11.07 5.24
CA SER A 195 4.66 10.91 5.83
C SER A 195 3.60 11.04 4.76
N TRP A 196 2.83 9.97 4.57
CA TRP A 196 1.71 9.95 3.66
C TRP A 196 0.39 10.04 4.44
N THR A 197 -0.46 10.95 4.00
CA THR A 197 -1.75 11.27 4.63
C THR A 197 -2.86 11.18 3.61
N GLN A 198 -4.10 11.34 4.06
CA GLN A 198 -5.27 11.35 3.19
C GLN A 198 -5.36 12.54 2.22
N MET A 199 -4.53 13.57 2.36
CA MET A 199 -4.61 14.77 1.52
C MET A 199 -3.27 15.24 0.95
N HIS A 200 -2.15 14.74 1.47
CA HIS A 200 -0.82 15.07 0.97
C HIS A 200 0.25 14.06 1.40
N LEU A 201 1.41 14.13 0.76
CA LEU A 201 2.64 13.47 1.15
C LEU A 201 3.73 14.52 1.42
N THR A 202 4.40 14.42 2.55
CA THR A 202 5.54 15.28 2.94
C THR A 202 6.78 14.45 3.15
N TYR A 203 7.95 15.00 2.81
CA TYR A 203 9.23 14.35 3.03
C TYR A 203 10.33 15.34 3.45
N SER A 204 11.37 14.85 4.13
CA SER A 204 12.57 15.62 4.50
C SER A 204 13.20 16.29 3.28
N GLY A 205 13.71 17.51 3.46
CA GLY A 205 14.29 18.31 2.38
C GLY A 205 13.28 19.07 1.51
N SER A 206 12.01 18.65 1.49
CA SER A 206 10.98 19.35 0.72
C SER A 206 10.43 20.57 1.45
N LYS A 207 10.27 21.68 0.70
CA LYS A 207 9.58 22.89 1.17
C LYS A 207 8.08 22.87 0.91
N LYS A 208 7.59 21.93 0.10
CA LYS A 208 6.20 21.88 -0.35
C LYS A 208 5.67 20.45 -0.29
N PRO A 209 4.51 20.21 0.34
CA PRO A 209 3.88 18.90 0.26
C PRO A 209 3.46 18.58 -1.20
N SER A 210 3.51 17.30 -1.56
CA SER A 210 2.78 16.79 -2.72
C SER A 210 1.31 16.65 -2.34
N TRP A 211 0.44 17.48 -2.92
CA TRP A 211 -1.00 17.45 -2.65
C TRP A 211 -1.68 16.38 -3.49
N GLY A 212 -2.51 15.56 -2.85
CA GLY A 212 -3.22 14.45 -3.48
C GLY A 212 -4.18 13.81 -2.47
N GLY A 213 -5.45 13.66 -2.85
CA GLY A 213 -6.44 13.01 -2.00
C GLY A 213 -6.23 11.50 -1.93
N TRP A 214 -6.75 10.86 -0.89
CA TRP A 214 -6.92 9.40 -0.84
C TRP A 214 -8.08 9.00 -1.76
N PRO A 215 -7.84 8.30 -2.90
CA PRO A 215 -8.89 7.93 -3.84
C PRO A 215 -9.62 6.64 -3.43
N GLY A 216 -9.27 6.08 -2.28
CA GLY A 216 -9.94 4.90 -1.73
C GLY A 216 -11.37 5.19 -1.28
N LYS A 217 -12.09 4.12 -0.95
CA LYS A 217 -13.48 4.19 -0.52
C LYS A 217 -13.62 3.66 0.90
N LYS A 218 -14.45 4.35 1.68
CA LYS A 218 -14.85 3.87 3.01
C LYS A 218 -15.66 2.59 2.88
N ASP A 219 -15.63 1.76 3.92
CA ASP A 219 -16.32 0.47 4.02
C ASP A 219 -15.89 -0.59 2.98
N GLU A 220 -14.89 -0.30 2.14
CA GLU A 220 -14.28 -1.22 1.18
C GLU A 220 -12.81 -1.49 1.55
N TRP A 221 -12.28 -2.65 1.15
CA TRP A 221 -10.86 -2.93 1.19
C TRP A 221 -10.15 -2.11 0.11
N ASN A 222 -9.05 -1.46 0.49
CA ASN A 222 -8.23 -0.68 -0.42
C ASN A 222 -6.79 -1.17 -0.32
N GLN A 223 -6.22 -1.58 -1.45
CA GLN A 223 -4.79 -1.88 -1.52
C GLN A 223 -4.00 -0.58 -1.44
N MET A 224 -3.30 -0.39 -0.34
CA MET A 224 -2.33 0.68 -0.15
C MET A 224 -0.95 0.17 -0.56
N SER A 225 -0.15 1.01 -1.21
CA SER A 225 1.29 0.77 -1.36
C SER A 225 2.11 2.04 -1.35
N LEU A 226 3.33 1.94 -0.83
CA LEU A 226 4.33 2.99 -0.79
C LEU A 226 5.68 2.41 -1.23
N TRP A 227 6.29 3.02 -2.23
CA TRP A 227 7.67 2.76 -2.65
C TRP A 227 8.52 3.99 -2.35
N VAL A 228 9.63 3.81 -1.64
CA VAL A 228 10.63 4.84 -1.35
C VAL A 228 11.98 4.35 -1.88
N ASP A 229 12.56 5.08 -2.82
CA ASP A 229 13.88 4.79 -3.41
C ASP A 229 14.82 5.96 -3.12
N GLY A 230 15.60 5.84 -2.03
CA GLY A 230 16.58 6.84 -1.65
C GLY A 230 17.72 7.01 -2.66
N ASN A 231 18.00 5.97 -3.46
CA ASN A 231 19.07 6.02 -4.48
C ASN A 231 18.65 6.82 -5.71
N LYS A 232 17.38 6.72 -6.11
CA LYS A 232 16.82 7.44 -7.26
C LYS A 232 16.10 8.73 -6.88
N GLY A 233 16.00 9.03 -5.59
CA GLY A 233 15.23 10.14 -5.07
C GLY A 233 13.74 10.04 -5.41
N ALA A 234 13.19 8.83 -5.41
CA ALA A 234 11.80 8.60 -5.79
C ALA A 234 10.90 8.23 -4.60
N ILE A 235 9.67 8.73 -4.59
CA ILE A 235 8.60 8.23 -3.72
C ILE A 235 7.33 8.05 -4.54
N GLN A 236 6.72 6.87 -4.47
CA GLN A 236 5.46 6.58 -5.13
C GLN A 236 4.45 6.02 -4.14
N ALA A 237 3.27 6.62 -4.07
CA ALA A 237 2.17 6.14 -3.23
C ALA A 237 0.94 5.84 -4.09
N ARG A 238 0.35 4.65 -3.92
CA ARG A 238 -0.79 4.19 -4.72
C ARG A 238 -1.90 3.65 -3.82
N VAL A 239 -3.14 3.81 -4.29
CA VAL A 239 -4.33 3.18 -3.72
C VAL A 239 -5.07 2.48 -4.85
N ASN A 240 -5.28 1.17 -4.75
CA ASN A 240 -5.89 0.35 -5.82
C ASN A 240 -5.21 0.62 -7.18
N ASP A 241 -3.87 0.65 -7.19
CA ASP A 241 -2.97 1.03 -8.31
C ASP A 241 -3.14 2.44 -8.90
N THR A 242 -4.04 3.24 -8.34
CA THR A 242 -4.12 4.67 -8.68
C THR A 242 -2.98 5.42 -8.01
N LEU A 243 -2.04 5.91 -8.81
CA LEU A 243 -0.92 6.74 -8.38
C LEU A 243 -1.42 8.05 -7.78
N SER A 244 -1.28 8.19 -6.47
CA SER A 244 -1.69 9.37 -5.70
C SER A 244 -0.57 10.39 -5.54
N HIS A 245 0.68 9.90 -5.45
CA HIS A 245 1.88 10.72 -5.36
C HIS A 245 3.01 10.09 -6.18
N ASP A 246 3.72 10.93 -6.93
CA ASP A 246 4.90 10.58 -7.73
C ASP A 246 5.95 11.67 -7.56
N ILE A 247 7.01 11.36 -6.83
CA ILE A 247 8.05 12.30 -6.40
C ILE A 247 9.37 11.80 -6.96
N HIS A 248 10.20 12.71 -7.47
CA HIS A 248 11.48 12.42 -8.12
C HIS A 248 12.64 13.29 -7.60
N ASP A 249 12.41 14.02 -6.50
CA ASP A 249 13.39 14.90 -5.86
C ASP A 249 13.58 14.58 -4.36
N PHE A 250 13.21 13.37 -3.93
CA PHE A 250 13.46 12.90 -2.58
C PHE A 250 14.97 12.71 -2.35
N ILE A 251 15.43 12.99 -1.12
CA ILE A 251 16.82 12.79 -0.72
C ILE A 251 16.76 12.09 0.64
N LYS A 252 17.20 10.83 0.71
CA LYS A 252 17.41 10.14 2.00
C LYS A 252 18.52 10.88 2.75
N ALA A 253 18.36 11.05 4.06
CA ALA A 253 19.44 11.58 4.88
C ALA A 253 20.66 10.65 4.83
N ASP A 254 21.84 11.27 4.82
CA ASP A 254 23.13 10.58 4.80
C ASP A 254 23.45 10.04 6.21
N THR A 255 22.79 8.94 6.54
CA THR A 255 22.96 8.21 7.80
C THR A 255 23.07 6.72 7.49
N PRO A 256 23.80 5.95 8.32
CA PRO A 256 23.96 4.50 8.11
C PRO A 256 22.66 3.72 8.35
N GLU A 257 21.70 4.29 9.07
CA GLU A 257 20.41 3.64 9.34
C GLU A 257 19.55 3.51 8.07
N GLY A 258 18.88 2.38 7.94
CA GLY A 258 18.02 2.05 6.80
C GLY A 258 16.61 2.64 6.95
N LEU A 259 15.90 2.77 5.83
CA LEU A 259 14.48 3.14 5.83
C LEU A 259 13.64 2.08 6.57
N ASN A 260 12.81 2.51 7.50
CA ASN A 260 11.93 1.66 8.29
C ASN A 260 10.51 2.26 8.38
N VAL A 261 9.50 1.41 8.57
CA VAL A 261 8.12 1.81 8.84
C VAL A 261 8.02 2.34 10.27
N ALA A 262 8.15 3.65 10.44
CA ALA A 262 8.04 4.31 11.74
C ALA A 262 6.60 4.38 12.28
N LEU A 263 5.60 4.28 11.39
CA LEU A 263 4.19 4.29 11.73
C LEU A 263 3.41 3.56 10.65
N LEU A 264 2.54 2.61 11.00
CA LEU A 264 1.53 2.03 10.12
C LEU A 264 0.18 1.97 10.82
N GLY A 265 -0.86 2.57 10.24
CA GLY A 265 -2.20 2.59 10.82
C GLY A 265 -2.97 3.86 10.47
N PHE A 266 -3.65 4.43 11.46
CA PHE A 266 -4.38 5.70 11.33
C PHE A 266 -4.01 6.66 12.46
N ASP A 267 -3.24 7.71 12.12
CA ASP A 267 -2.81 8.76 13.04
C ASP A 267 -3.40 10.12 12.64
N PRO A 268 -4.62 10.45 13.08
CA PRO A 268 -5.22 11.74 12.82
C PRO A 268 -4.60 12.82 13.72
N ASN A 269 -4.35 14.00 13.15
CA ASN A 269 -3.92 15.16 13.95
C ASN A 269 -4.99 15.59 14.97
N ARG A 270 -6.27 15.30 14.71
CA ARG A 270 -7.40 15.57 15.61
C ARG A 270 -8.11 14.24 15.85
N SER A 271 -7.92 13.61 17.00
CA SER A 271 -8.46 12.27 17.27
C SER A 271 -9.96 12.25 17.57
N THR A 272 -10.48 13.29 18.25
CA THR A 272 -11.88 13.33 18.71
C THR A 272 -12.93 13.05 17.63
N PRO A 273 -12.83 13.62 16.41
CA PRO A 273 -13.82 13.35 15.37
C PRO A 273 -13.79 11.94 14.81
N TYR A 274 -12.66 11.23 14.97
CA TYR A 274 -12.47 9.88 14.43
C TYR A 274 -12.59 8.79 15.51
N LYS A 275 -12.98 9.13 16.75
CA LYS A 275 -12.93 8.20 17.90
C LYS A 275 -13.67 6.88 17.68
N ASP A 276 -14.69 6.87 16.81
CA ASP A 276 -15.53 5.72 16.50
C ASP A 276 -15.17 5.06 15.15
N MET A 277 -14.26 5.66 14.38
CA MET A 277 -13.84 5.14 13.09
C MET A 277 -13.09 3.83 13.28
N LYS A 278 -13.65 2.73 12.77
CA LYS A 278 -12.97 1.44 12.68
C LYS A 278 -11.85 1.49 11.64
N VAL A 279 -10.72 0.90 12.00
CA VAL A 279 -9.53 0.73 11.16
C VAL A 279 -9.25 -0.76 11.09
N GLU A 280 -9.21 -1.31 9.88
CA GLU A 280 -8.92 -2.73 9.62
C GLU A 280 -7.75 -2.79 8.63
N ILE A 281 -6.74 -3.62 8.94
CA ILE A 281 -5.56 -3.84 8.08
C ILE A 281 -5.36 -5.34 7.89
N ASP A 282 -4.97 -5.72 6.67
CA ASP A 282 -4.73 -7.10 6.25
C ASP A 282 -3.51 -7.18 5.30
N GLU A 283 -2.92 -8.37 5.15
CA GLU A 283 -1.92 -8.67 4.10
C GLU A 283 -0.76 -7.66 4.07
N LEU A 284 -0.12 -7.42 5.21
CA LEU A 284 1.06 -6.54 5.27
C LEU A 284 2.25 -7.22 4.60
N TYR A 285 2.82 -6.57 3.60
CA TYR A 285 4.02 -6.98 2.89
C TYR A 285 5.03 -5.84 2.86
N VAL A 286 6.26 -6.12 3.26
CA VAL A 286 7.36 -5.14 3.28
C VAL A 286 8.59 -5.78 2.63
N SER A 287 9.24 -5.09 1.71
CA SER A 287 10.43 -5.61 1.02
C SER A 287 11.37 -4.47 0.59
N SER A 288 12.61 -4.81 0.25
CA SER A 288 13.58 -3.87 -0.33
C SER A 288 13.29 -3.51 -1.80
N THR A 289 12.33 -4.18 -2.46
CA THR A 289 11.99 -3.97 -3.88
C THR A 289 10.47 -3.98 -4.12
N PRO A 290 9.96 -3.23 -5.12
CA PRO A 290 8.55 -3.33 -5.53
C PRO A 290 8.26 -4.56 -6.38
N ALA A 291 9.28 -5.28 -6.87
CA ALA A 291 9.10 -6.52 -7.61
C ALA A 291 8.38 -7.55 -6.71
N ARG A 292 7.38 -8.25 -7.24
CA ARG A 292 6.58 -9.19 -6.43
C ARG A 292 5.74 -10.13 -7.28
N VAL A 293 5.45 -11.31 -6.72
CA VAL A 293 4.45 -12.24 -7.25
C VAL A 293 3.13 -11.99 -6.54
N VAL A 294 2.04 -11.95 -7.30
CA VAL A 294 0.70 -11.64 -6.80
C VAL A 294 -0.28 -12.70 -7.28
N ILE A 295 -1.18 -13.11 -6.38
CA ILE A 295 -2.31 -13.98 -6.68
C ILE A 295 -3.61 -13.21 -6.50
N SER A 296 -4.53 -13.32 -7.44
CA SER A 296 -5.86 -12.70 -7.38
C SER A 296 -6.90 -13.63 -8.01
N ASP A 297 -8.18 -13.40 -7.69
CA ASP A 297 -9.34 -14.03 -8.33
C ASP A 297 -9.72 -13.38 -9.67
N GLU A 298 -9.12 -12.23 -9.98
CA GLU A 298 -9.39 -11.47 -11.19
C GLU A 298 -8.47 -11.84 -12.34
N SER A 299 -9.02 -11.91 -13.56
CA SER A 299 -8.29 -12.32 -14.78
C SER A 299 -7.48 -11.21 -15.45
N THR A 300 -7.68 -9.95 -15.04
CA THR A 300 -6.92 -8.80 -15.54
C THR A 300 -6.25 -8.04 -14.39
N TRP A 301 -5.05 -7.49 -14.63
CA TRP A 301 -4.29 -6.77 -13.62
C TRP A 301 -5.06 -5.57 -13.06
N ALA A 302 -5.81 -4.86 -13.92
CA ALA A 302 -6.60 -3.69 -13.54
C ALA A 302 -7.67 -4.00 -12.48
N GLN A 303 -8.24 -5.21 -12.51
CA GLN A 303 -9.23 -5.66 -11.54
C GLN A 303 -8.56 -6.30 -10.31
N ALA A 304 -7.46 -7.02 -10.52
CA ALA A 304 -6.71 -7.72 -9.46
C ALA A 304 -6.27 -6.81 -8.31
N GLN A 305 -6.11 -5.50 -8.54
CA GLN A 305 -5.62 -4.55 -7.53
C GLN A 305 -6.50 -4.43 -6.29
N ASN A 306 -7.80 -4.75 -6.40
CA ASN A 306 -8.74 -4.60 -5.31
C ASN A 306 -8.72 -5.81 -4.36
N ARG A 307 -8.28 -6.98 -4.82
CA ARG A 307 -8.34 -8.24 -4.09
C ARG A 307 -7.19 -9.13 -4.52
N GLN A 308 -6.09 -9.05 -3.78
CA GLN A 308 -4.85 -9.75 -4.12
C GLN A 308 -4.03 -10.11 -2.89
N SER A 309 -3.33 -11.24 -2.99
CA SER A 309 -2.36 -11.68 -1.99
C SER A 309 -0.96 -11.68 -2.59
N ILE A 310 -0.03 -11.02 -1.91
CA ILE A 310 1.38 -10.98 -2.32
C ILE A 310 2.09 -12.22 -1.78
N GLN A 311 2.85 -12.88 -2.64
CA GLN A 311 3.59 -14.09 -2.32
C GLN A 311 5.06 -13.76 -2.00
N ILE A 312 5.80 -14.69 -1.39
CA ILE A 312 7.19 -14.49 -0.99
C ILE A 312 8.12 -15.08 -2.07
N PRO A 313 8.82 -14.27 -2.88
CA PRO A 313 9.81 -14.78 -3.81
C PRO A 313 11.06 -15.26 -3.05
N ILE A 314 11.57 -16.44 -3.41
CA ILE A 314 12.81 -17.03 -2.88
C ILE A 314 13.97 -16.79 -3.85
N LEU A 315 13.69 -16.74 -5.15
CA LEU A 315 14.68 -16.51 -6.18
C LEU A 315 14.03 -15.74 -7.33
N TRP A 316 14.63 -14.65 -7.77
CA TRP A 316 14.09 -13.82 -8.84
C TRP A 316 15.13 -13.59 -9.95
N ARG A 317 14.86 -14.12 -11.14
CA ARG A 317 15.69 -13.95 -12.34
C ARG A 317 14.81 -13.45 -13.48
N GLU A 318 15.44 -12.94 -14.54
CA GLU A 318 14.72 -12.38 -15.69
C GLU A 318 13.75 -13.33 -16.38
N SER A 319 14.03 -14.65 -16.30
CA SER A 319 13.26 -15.70 -16.96
C SER A 319 12.62 -16.70 -16.00
N GLY A 320 12.77 -16.51 -14.69
CA GLY A 320 12.35 -17.49 -13.70
C GLY A 320 12.22 -16.93 -12.30
N ILE A 321 11.10 -17.20 -11.64
CA ILE A 321 10.85 -16.78 -10.25
C ILE A 321 10.43 -18.00 -9.44
N ARG A 322 11.17 -18.31 -8.37
CA ARG A 322 10.70 -19.26 -7.35
C ARG A 322 10.03 -18.49 -6.23
N PHE A 323 8.90 -18.97 -5.75
CA PHE A 323 8.16 -18.33 -4.67
C PHE A 323 7.44 -19.35 -3.78
N VAL A 324 7.15 -18.96 -2.55
CA VAL A 324 6.27 -19.70 -1.64
C VAL A 324 4.83 -19.27 -1.86
N TYR A 325 3.96 -20.24 -2.10
CA TYR A 325 2.55 -20.03 -2.26
C TYR A 325 1.83 -20.02 -0.91
N GLN A 326 1.24 -18.87 -0.59
CA GLN A 326 0.49 -18.54 0.61
C GLN A 326 -0.62 -17.55 0.20
N PRO A 327 -1.67 -18.03 -0.48
CA PRO A 327 -2.78 -17.18 -0.89
C PRO A 327 -3.57 -16.75 0.36
N ALA A 328 -4.10 -15.53 0.33
CA ALA A 328 -5.04 -15.08 1.36
C ALA A 328 -6.32 -15.93 1.36
N GLU A 329 -6.88 -16.19 2.54
CA GLU A 329 -8.07 -17.04 2.74
C GLU A 329 -9.31 -16.51 2.01
N TYR A 330 -9.38 -15.20 1.79
CA TYR A 330 -10.51 -14.59 1.08
C TYR A 330 -10.48 -14.82 -0.43
N LEU A 331 -9.40 -15.35 -1.01
CA LEU A 331 -9.33 -15.58 -2.45
C LEU A 331 -10.14 -16.83 -2.85
N GLU A 332 -10.93 -16.68 -3.92
CA GLU A 332 -11.74 -17.76 -4.49
C GLU A 332 -10.87 -18.85 -5.13
N ASP A 333 -11.48 -19.97 -5.51
CA ASP A 333 -10.77 -21.13 -6.07
C ASP A 333 -10.13 -20.81 -7.42
N LYS A 334 -10.81 -20.01 -8.25
CA LYS A 334 -10.27 -19.59 -9.54
C LYS A 334 -9.25 -18.49 -9.32
N ARG A 335 -7.97 -18.79 -9.51
CA ARG A 335 -6.89 -17.83 -9.26
C ARG A 335 -6.10 -17.53 -10.52
N PHE A 336 -5.45 -16.39 -10.47
CA PHE A 336 -4.59 -15.87 -11.52
C PHE A 336 -3.31 -15.35 -10.91
N LEU A 337 -2.20 -15.68 -11.55
CA LEU A 337 -0.88 -15.26 -11.16
C LEU A 337 -0.45 -14.03 -11.95
N TYR A 338 0.13 -13.08 -11.22
CA TYR A 338 0.75 -11.89 -11.75
C TYR A 338 2.19 -11.75 -11.26
N VAL A 339 3.04 -11.24 -12.13
CA VAL A 339 4.41 -10.82 -11.83
C VAL A 339 4.46 -9.33 -12.01
N VAL A 340 4.81 -8.61 -10.95
CA VAL A 340 5.16 -7.19 -11.00
C VAL A 340 6.68 -7.09 -11.02
N ASN A 341 7.25 -6.48 -12.05
CA ASN A 341 8.70 -6.32 -12.18
C ASN A 341 9.24 -5.20 -11.26
N LYS A 342 10.56 -5.01 -11.24
CA LYS A 342 11.23 -3.95 -10.44
C LYS A 342 10.84 -2.52 -10.82
N HIS A 343 10.21 -2.34 -11.98
CA HIS A 343 9.71 -1.04 -12.45
C HIS A 343 8.24 -0.81 -12.07
N GLY A 344 7.61 -1.76 -11.38
CA GLY A 344 6.21 -1.69 -11.00
C GLY A 344 5.24 -2.08 -12.12
N GLU A 345 5.74 -2.64 -13.23
CA GLU A 345 4.91 -3.06 -14.35
C GLU A 345 4.49 -4.52 -14.18
N ALA A 346 3.21 -4.82 -14.45
CA ALA A 346 2.65 -6.16 -14.32
C ALA A 346 2.20 -6.73 -15.67
N ASN A 347 2.15 -8.06 -15.79
CA ASN A 347 1.46 -8.70 -16.91
C ASN A 347 -0.01 -8.26 -16.93
N ARG A 348 -0.51 -7.84 -18.10
CA ARG A 348 -1.87 -7.28 -18.22
C ARG A 348 -2.97 -8.30 -17.93
N ASN A 349 -2.78 -9.53 -18.41
CA ASN A 349 -3.70 -10.64 -18.21
C ASN A 349 -3.07 -11.62 -17.23
N GLY A 350 -3.84 -12.08 -16.26
CA GLY A 350 -3.41 -13.05 -15.27
C GLY A 350 -3.15 -14.42 -15.91
N PHE A 351 -2.11 -15.11 -15.43
CA PHE A 351 -1.87 -16.50 -15.82
C PHE A 351 -2.77 -17.41 -14.98
N PRO A 352 -3.68 -18.23 -15.56
CA PRO A 352 -4.53 -19.12 -14.79
C PRO A 352 -3.71 -20.01 -13.86
N PHE A 353 -4.10 -20.08 -12.60
CA PHE A 353 -3.38 -20.79 -11.56
C PHE A 353 -4.40 -21.41 -10.61
N ASP A 354 -4.34 -22.72 -10.43
CA ASP A 354 -5.26 -23.48 -9.57
C ASP A 354 -4.66 -23.79 -8.20
N GLY A 355 -3.39 -23.43 -7.96
CA GLY A 355 -2.70 -23.74 -6.70
C GLY A 355 -2.40 -25.23 -6.50
N GLU A 356 -2.98 -26.09 -7.32
CA GLU A 356 -2.64 -27.49 -7.43
C GLU A 356 -1.64 -27.68 -8.57
N VAL A 357 -0.85 -28.74 -8.51
CA VAL A 357 -0.02 -29.09 -9.67
C VAL A 357 -0.99 -29.52 -10.76
N ASN A 358 -1.18 -28.71 -11.79
CA ASN A 358 -1.63 -29.23 -13.08
C ASN A 358 -0.61 -30.29 -13.50
N SER A 359 -0.89 -31.54 -13.14
CA SER A 359 -0.08 -32.71 -13.47
C SER A 359 -0.19 -33.10 -14.95
N GLY A 360 -0.72 -32.23 -15.81
CA GLY A 360 -0.84 -32.43 -17.25
C GLY A 360 -0.46 -31.14 -18.01
N ALA A 361 0.22 -31.19 -19.15
CA ALA A 361 0.16 -32.24 -20.16
C ALA A 361 1.54 -32.86 -20.43
N GLU A 362 1.62 -34.18 -20.34
CA GLU A 362 2.59 -34.94 -21.12
C GLU A 362 2.38 -34.52 -22.59
N PRO A 363 3.39 -33.99 -23.30
CA PRO A 363 3.22 -33.61 -24.69
C PRO A 363 2.73 -34.84 -25.43
N GLU A 364 1.58 -34.77 -26.11
CA GLU A 364 1.03 -35.85 -26.93
C GLU A 364 2.17 -36.50 -27.71
N SER A 365 2.60 -37.67 -27.23
CA SER A 365 3.60 -38.44 -27.95
C SER A 365 2.95 -38.75 -29.27
N LYS A 366 3.50 -38.18 -30.36
CA LYS A 366 3.07 -38.48 -31.72
C LYS A 366 3.08 -39.99 -31.85
N LYS A 367 1.88 -40.61 -31.85
CA LYS A 367 1.71 -42.02 -32.18
C LYS A 367 2.37 -42.21 -33.54
N ARG A 368 3.56 -42.84 -33.55
CA ARG A 368 4.17 -43.33 -34.77
C ARG A 368 3.23 -44.40 -35.29
N THR A 369 2.56 -44.10 -36.40
CA THR A 369 1.86 -45.10 -37.18
C THR A 369 2.90 -46.11 -37.69
N PRO A 370 2.73 -47.41 -37.45
CA PRO A 370 3.57 -48.42 -38.09
C PRO A 370 3.33 -48.35 -39.60
N GLY A 371 4.42 -48.25 -40.36
CA GLY A 371 4.44 -48.43 -41.82
C GLY A 371 5.07 -49.76 -42.17
#